data_AF-A0A846D0W4-F1
#
_entry.id   AF-A0A846D0W4-F1
#
_cell.length_a   1.000
_cell.length_b   1.000
_cell.length_c   1.000
_cell.angle_alpha   90.00
_cell.angle_beta   90.00
_cell.angle_gamma   90.00
#
_symmetry.space_group_name_H-M   'P 1'
#
loop_
_entity.id
_entity.type
_entity.pdbx_description
1 polymer ?
#
loop_
_entity_poly.entity_id
_entity_poly.type
_entity_poly.pdbx_seq_one_letter_code
_entity_poly.pdbx_strand_id
1 'polypeptide(L)'
;MNLAEYLTNPNVLQRLLQLLLGLLICILGLLNNRFEQPKTLFRKIIVIAVCVIVYVFLAHQAENLVSQKSAEQDNDWFQQVYWILGIGYLFVLPTIWYLLTTRPGKQTQISRQIPQAKLQRWRRDLLGAMAAEVNMRLDDSLHNHHLIQLVMADKREQVGRPEKITVNPSNSPPWWKQLLKFRRVTTESEPGQKVIEVFNQEDIAGKLLILGAPGSGKTTMLLDLAKDLITRAQQQENQPIPIIAELSDWKDNKQPIAEWLVANLNFRYNLRKEITQEWITTGKLLPLLDGLDELGLERQRLCIQQLNQFLKDVPQIVVCCREEEYKAGEQILEMRGAVCLQPLSDQQIEAYLKGLNCQQLWPGIQQDSEGLLELARMPLLLHLIPVAYPDG
;
A
#
# COMPACT_ATOMS: atom_id res chain seq x y z
N MET A 1 -12.58 -13.56 -56.71
CA MET A 1 -12.95 -14.56 -55.69
C MET A 1 -13.73 -13.86 -54.60
N ASN A 2 -14.97 -14.30 -54.39
CA ASN A 2 -15.85 -13.75 -53.36
C ASN A 2 -15.41 -14.28 -51.99
N LEU A 3 -15.58 -13.51 -50.90
CA LEU A 3 -15.16 -13.92 -49.54
C LEU A 3 -15.74 -15.28 -49.12
N ALA A 4 -16.98 -15.55 -49.55
CA ALA A 4 -17.67 -16.83 -49.33
C ALA A 4 -17.00 -18.01 -50.05
N GLU A 5 -16.41 -17.78 -51.23
CA GLU A 5 -15.76 -18.79 -52.07
C GLU A 5 -14.34 -19.11 -51.57
N TYR A 6 -13.73 -18.14 -50.87
CA TYR A 6 -12.43 -18.31 -50.20
C TYR A 6 -12.57 -19.12 -48.89
N LEU A 7 -13.66 -18.91 -48.15
CA LEU A 7 -13.93 -19.58 -46.88
C LEU A 7 -14.46 -21.01 -47.03
N THR A 8 -14.88 -21.43 -48.23
CA THR A 8 -15.25 -22.83 -48.52
C THR A 8 -14.09 -23.67 -49.05
N ASN A 9 -12.90 -23.10 -49.22
CA ASN A 9 -11.74 -23.83 -49.70
C ASN A 9 -11.05 -24.58 -48.54
N PRO A 10 -10.97 -25.93 -48.56
CA PRO A 10 -10.43 -26.72 -47.45
C PRO A 10 -8.95 -26.44 -47.18
N ASN A 11 -8.15 -26.13 -48.21
CA ASN A 11 -6.74 -25.77 -48.05
C ASN A 11 -6.57 -24.41 -47.36
N VAL A 12 -7.50 -23.47 -47.57
CA VAL A 12 -7.49 -22.16 -46.92
C VAL A 12 -7.89 -22.30 -45.45
N LEU A 13 -8.93 -23.10 -45.15
CA LEU A 13 -9.37 -23.40 -43.79
C LEU A 13 -8.28 -24.08 -42.96
N GLN A 14 -7.55 -25.03 -43.54
CA GLN A 14 -6.39 -25.66 -42.87
C GLN A 14 -5.29 -24.65 -42.54
N ARG A 15 -4.97 -23.72 -43.45
CA ARG A 15 -3.98 -22.66 -43.18
C ARG A 15 -4.45 -21.70 -42.08
N LEU A 16 -5.72 -21.32 -42.06
CA LEU A 16 -6.30 -20.48 -41.01
C LEU A 16 -6.25 -21.17 -39.64
N LEU A 17 -6.52 -22.47 -39.60
CA LEU A 17 -6.42 -23.28 -38.39
C LEU A 17 -4.98 -23.34 -37.84
N GLN A 18 -3.99 -23.54 -38.72
CA GLN A 18 -2.57 -23.52 -38.35
C GLN A 18 -2.12 -22.14 -37.83
N LEU A 19 -2.57 -21.07 -38.47
CA LEU A 19 -2.29 -19.69 -38.01
C LEU A 19 -2.91 -19.42 -36.63
N LEU A 20 -4.14 -19.88 -36.39
CA LEU A 20 -4.82 -19.74 -35.11
C LEU A 20 -4.09 -20.51 -33.99
N LEU A 21 -3.63 -21.73 -34.27
CA LEU A 21 -2.81 -22.51 -33.33
C LEU A 21 -1.50 -21.77 -33.00
N GLY A 22 -0.79 -21.27 -34.02
CA GLY A 22 0.46 -20.52 -33.82
C GLY A 22 0.26 -19.24 -33.00
N LEU A 23 -0.86 -18.54 -33.21
CA LEU A 23 -1.20 -17.32 -32.48
C LEU A 23 -1.53 -17.62 -31.00
N LEU A 24 -2.22 -18.73 -30.71
CA LEU A 24 -2.48 -19.18 -29.34
C LEU A 24 -1.18 -19.50 -28.57
N ILE A 25 -0.19 -20.13 -29.22
CA ILE A 25 1.14 -20.39 -28.62
C ILE A 25 1.84 -19.08 -28.26
N CYS A 26 1.81 -18.10 -29.18
CA CYS A 26 2.41 -16.79 -28.94
C CYS A 26 1.74 -16.06 -27.76
N ILE A 27 0.40 -16.10 -27.69
CA ILE A 27 -0.36 -15.53 -26.57
C ILE A 27 0.02 -16.20 -25.25
N LEU A 28 0.15 -17.53 -25.23
CA LEU A 28 0.57 -18.28 -24.04
C LEU A 28 1.96 -17.86 -23.56
N GLY A 29 2.90 -17.68 -24.49
CA GLY A 29 4.25 -17.18 -24.19
C GLY A 29 4.25 -15.75 -23.64
N LEU A 30 3.47 -14.85 -24.24
CA LEU A 30 3.32 -13.47 -23.78
C LEU A 30 2.67 -13.38 -22.40
N LEU A 31 1.64 -14.19 -22.13
CA LEU A 31 1.02 -14.27 -20.80
C LEU A 31 2.01 -14.78 -19.76
N ASN A 32 2.79 -15.83 -20.06
CA ASN A 32 3.76 -16.38 -19.12
C ASN A 32 4.84 -15.36 -18.72
N ASN A 33 5.37 -14.62 -19.70
CA ASN A 33 6.38 -13.57 -19.46
C ASN A 33 5.83 -12.37 -18.67
N ARG A 34 4.51 -12.15 -18.70
CA ARG A 34 3.87 -11.00 -18.06
C ARG A 34 3.53 -11.21 -16.58
N PHE A 35 3.34 -12.45 -16.16
CA PHE A 35 2.95 -12.79 -14.80
C PHE A 35 4.14 -13.22 -13.92
N GLU A 36 5.18 -12.39 -13.78
CA GLU A 36 6.26 -12.60 -12.80
C GLU A 36 6.05 -11.84 -11.46
N GLN A 37 4.85 -11.32 -11.23
CA GLN A 37 4.51 -10.61 -9.98
C GLN A 37 3.88 -11.58 -8.94
N PRO A 38 4.34 -11.59 -7.67
CA PRO A 38 3.89 -12.54 -6.65
C PRO A 38 2.44 -12.33 -6.19
N LYS A 39 1.83 -11.16 -6.42
CA LYS A 39 0.52 -10.79 -5.85
C LYS A 39 -0.70 -11.37 -6.57
N THR A 40 -0.55 -12.12 -7.65
CA THR A 40 -1.68 -12.72 -8.40
C THR A 40 -1.45 -14.18 -8.80
N LEU A 41 -0.70 -14.95 -8.00
CA LEU A 41 -0.36 -16.35 -8.28
C LEU A 41 -1.60 -17.22 -8.60
N PHE A 42 -2.70 -17.06 -7.86
CA PHE A 42 -3.91 -17.86 -8.07
C PHE A 42 -4.63 -17.49 -9.38
N ARG A 43 -4.77 -16.18 -9.68
CA ARG A 43 -5.32 -15.72 -10.97
C ARG A 43 -4.43 -16.09 -12.15
N LYS A 44 -3.10 -16.07 -11.97
CA LYS A 44 -2.11 -16.52 -12.95
C LYS A 44 -2.33 -18.00 -13.29
N ILE A 45 -2.41 -18.86 -12.28
CA ILE A 45 -2.60 -20.30 -12.47
C ILE A 45 -3.93 -20.56 -13.18
N ILE A 46 -5.01 -19.90 -12.80
CA ILE A 46 -6.32 -20.07 -13.45
C ILE A 46 -6.28 -19.65 -14.91
N VAL A 47 -5.75 -18.46 -15.24
CA VAL A 47 -5.70 -17.96 -16.63
C VAL A 47 -4.80 -18.84 -17.49
N ILE A 48 -3.61 -19.20 -17.00
CA ILE A 48 -2.68 -20.06 -17.74
C ILE A 48 -3.29 -21.46 -17.91
N ALA A 49 -3.87 -22.05 -16.87
CA ALA A 49 -4.51 -23.37 -16.94
C ALA A 49 -5.66 -23.39 -17.95
N VAL A 50 -6.54 -22.38 -17.93
CA VAL A 50 -7.64 -22.27 -18.90
C VAL A 50 -7.10 -22.14 -20.32
N CYS A 51 -6.09 -21.29 -20.55
CA CYS A 51 -5.48 -21.15 -21.89
C CYS A 51 -4.80 -22.44 -22.37
N VAL A 52 -4.11 -23.18 -21.50
CA VAL A 52 -3.48 -24.48 -21.83
C VAL A 52 -4.55 -25.52 -22.16
N ILE A 53 -5.61 -25.63 -21.34
CA ILE A 53 -6.70 -26.58 -21.57
C ILE A 53 -7.39 -26.30 -22.91
N VAL A 54 -7.72 -25.04 -23.18
CA VAL A 54 -8.34 -24.63 -24.44
C VAL A 54 -7.41 -24.92 -25.62
N TYR A 55 -6.12 -24.61 -25.49
CA TYR A 55 -5.13 -24.89 -26.54
C TYR A 55 -5.01 -26.39 -26.82
N VAL A 56 -4.84 -27.23 -25.80
CA VAL A 56 -4.71 -28.69 -25.96
C VAL A 56 -5.97 -29.28 -26.59
N PHE A 57 -7.15 -28.82 -26.16
CA PHE A 57 -8.42 -29.26 -26.75
C PHE A 57 -8.53 -28.89 -28.23
N LEU A 58 -8.25 -27.62 -28.59
CA LEU A 58 -8.30 -27.17 -29.98
C LEU A 58 -7.22 -27.84 -30.85
N ALA A 59 -6.02 -28.08 -30.32
CA ALA A 59 -4.94 -28.77 -31.01
C ALA A 59 -5.29 -30.24 -31.30
N HIS A 60 -5.85 -30.94 -30.32
CA HIS A 60 -6.27 -32.34 -30.49
C HIS A 60 -7.37 -32.47 -31.54
N GLN A 61 -8.36 -31.57 -31.51
CA GLN A 61 -9.43 -31.56 -32.51
C GLN A 61 -8.91 -31.16 -33.91
N ALA A 62 -7.98 -30.21 -33.99
CA ALA A 62 -7.35 -29.82 -35.24
C ALA A 62 -6.54 -30.97 -35.87
N GLU A 63 -5.79 -31.73 -35.09
CA GLU A 63 -4.98 -32.85 -35.57
C GLU A 63 -5.85 -34.02 -36.08
N ASN A 64 -6.98 -34.27 -35.40
CA ASN A 64 -8.00 -35.22 -35.87
C ASN A 64 -8.64 -34.77 -37.20
N LEU A 65 -8.85 -33.47 -37.40
CA LEU A 65 -9.44 -32.92 -38.63
C LEU A 65 -8.47 -32.84 -39.81
N VAL A 66 -7.17 -32.63 -39.54
CA VAL A 66 -6.11 -32.56 -40.57
C VAL A 66 -5.74 -33.95 -41.10
N SER A 67 -5.89 -34.99 -40.29
CA SER A 67 -5.59 -36.38 -40.68
C SER A 67 -6.69 -37.06 -41.52
N GLN A 68 -7.90 -36.49 -41.60
CA GLN A 68 -8.96 -36.99 -42.46
C GLN A 68 -8.75 -36.60 -43.93
N LYS A 69 -8.48 -37.60 -44.79
CA LYS A 69 -8.21 -37.44 -46.23
C LYS A 69 -9.44 -37.13 -47.11
N SER A 70 -10.66 -37.13 -46.57
CA SER A 70 -11.91 -37.08 -47.34
C SER A 70 -12.77 -35.82 -47.08
N ALA A 71 -12.14 -34.67 -46.84
CA ALA A 71 -12.83 -33.43 -46.45
C ALA A 71 -13.49 -32.64 -47.60
N GLU A 72 -13.34 -33.06 -48.87
CA GLU A 72 -13.80 -32.26 -50.01
C GLU A 72 -15.33 -32.21 -50.19
N GLN A 73 -16.13 -33.01 -49.46
CA GLN A 73 -17.59 -33.05 -49.63
C GLN A 73 -18.41 -33.31 -48.35
N ASP A 74 -17.81 -33.22 -47.17
CA ASP A 74 -18.51 -33.46 -45.91
C ASP A 74 -18.92 -32.15 -45.23
N ASN A 75 -20.23 -31.90 -45.16
CA ASN A 75 -20.79 -30.69 -44.55
C ASN A 75 -20.53 -30.64 -43.03
N ASP A 76 -20.41 -31.80 -42.38
CA ASP A 76 -20.10 -31.88 -40.95
C ASP A 76 -18.64 -31.45 -40.67
N TRP A 77 -17.72 -31.72 -41.59
CA TRP A 77 -16.33 -31.27 -41.49
C TRP A 77 -16.25 -29.73 -41.48
N PHE A 78 -16.94 -29.07 -42.41
CA PHE A 78 -16.97 -27.61 -42.47
C PHE A 78 -17.56 -27.01 -41.18
N GLN A 79 -18.67 -27.55 -40.68
CA GLN A 79 -19.27 -27.11 -39.42
C GLN A 79 -18.29 -27.22 -38.25
N GLN A 80 -17.59 -28.35 -38.12
CA GLN A 80 -16.60 -28.56 -37.06
C GLN A 80 -15.43 -27.57 -37.14
N VAL A 81 -14.92 -27.28 -38.35
CA VAL A 81 -13.84 -26.29 -38.53
C VAL A 81 -14.33 -24.88 -38.19
N TYR A 82 -15.54 -24.48 -38.60
CA TYR A 82 -16.10 -23.17 -38.25
C TYR A 82 -16.33 -23.02 -36.74
N TRP A 83 -16.78 -24.07 -36.04
CA TRP A 83 -16.90 -24.06 -34.58
C TRP A 83 -15.55 -23.86 -33.88
N ILE A 84 -14.51 -24.55 -34.34
CA ILE A 84 -13.15 -24.42 -33.80
C ILE A 84 -12.58 -23.01 -34.03
N LEU A 85 -12.73 -22.47 -35.23
CA LEU A 85 -12.30 -21.10 -35.55
C LEU A 85 -13.08 -20.08 -34.71
N GLY A 86 -14.40 -20.25 -34.54
CA GLY A 86 -15.24 -19.39 -33.72
C GLY A 86 -14.83 -19.38 -32.24
N ILE A 87 -14.63 -20.56 -31.65
CA ILE A 87 -14.18 -20.69 -30.24
C ILE A 87 -12.79 -20.08 -30.07
N GLY A 88 -11.87 -20.36 -31.00
CA GLY A 88 -10.52 -19.78 -30.98
C GLY A 88 -10.53 -18.25 -31.02
N TYR A 89 -11.31 -17.65 -31.92
CA TYR A 89 -11.43 -16.19 -32.01
C TYR A 89 -12.06 -15.57 -30.76
N LEU A 90 -13.04 -16.23 -30.15
CA LEU A 90 -13.70 -15.78 -28.92
C LEU A 90 -12.73 -15.70 -27.73
N PHE A 91 -11.68 -16.53 -27.69
CA PHE A 91 -10.64 -16.47 -26.67
C PHE A 91 -9.51 -15.49 -26.99
N VAL A 92 -9.15 -15.36 -28.27
CA VAL A 92 -8.07 -14.49 -28.73
C VAL A 92 -8.41 -13.01 -28.55
N LEU A 93 -9.63 -12.58 -28.86
CA LEU A 93 -9.99 -11.15 -28.77
C LEU A 93 -9.96 -10.59 -27.33
N PRO A 94 -10.55 -11.25 -26.32
CA PRO A 94 -10.48 -10.78 -24.93
C PRO A 94 -9.06 -10.85 -24.35
N THR A 95 -8.27 -11.84 -24.74
CA THR A 95 -6.88 -11.96 -24.27
C THR A 95 -5.98 -10.89 -24.87
N ILE A 96 -6.12 -10.58 -26.16
CA ILE A 96 -5.43 -9.44 -26.80
C ILE A 96 -5.91 -8.11 -26.20
N TRP A 97 -7.21 -7.93 -26.00
CA TRP A 97 -7.75 -6.73 -25.33
C TRP A 97 -7.20 -6.58 -23.90
N TYR A 98 -7.16 -7.66 -23.13
CA TYR A 98 -6.54 -7.69 -21.81
C TYR A 98 -5.04 -7.35 -21.88
N LEU A 99 -4.33 -7.89 -22.87
CA LEU A 99 -2.91 -7.60 -23.10
C LEU A 99 -2.67 -6.11 -23.42
N LEU A 100 -3.53 -5.48 -24.21
CA LEU A 100 -3.42 -4.07 -24.61
C LEU A 100 -3.86 -3.10 -23.50
N THR A 101 -4.87 -3.45 -22.71
CA THR A 101 -5.46 -2.54 -21.69
C THR A 101 -4.73 -2.54 -20.36
N THR A 102 -4.11 -3.66 -19.99
CA THR A 102 -3.26 -3.69 -18.80
C THR A 102 -1.87 -3.22 -19.20
N ARG A 103 -1.32 -2.18 -18.54
CA ARG A 103 0.06 -1.75 -18.79
C ARG A 103 1.00 -2.81 -18.21
N PRO A 104 2.06 -3.25 -18.92
CA PRO A 104 3.12 -4.03 -18.27
C PRO A 104 3.59 -3.22 -17.07
N GLY A 105 3.50 -3.79 -15.87
CA GLY A 105 4.18 -3.19 -14.72
C GLY A 105 5.62 -2.99 -15.14
N LYS A 106 6.16 -1.77 -14.98
CA LYS A 106 7.56 -1.48 -15.24
C LYS A 106 8.39 -2.36 -14.29
N GLN A 107 8.65 -3.60 -14.67
CA GLN A 107 9.76 -4.37 -14.13
C GLN A 107 10.99 -3.69 -14.70
N THR A 108 11.52 -2.74 -13.94
CA THR A 108 12.76 -2.05 -14.26
C THR A 108 13.85 -3.09 -14.50
N GLN A 109 14.48 -3.08 -15.67
CA GLN A 109 15.60 -3.95 -16.03
C GLN A 109 16.80 -3.83 -15.06
N ILE A 110 16.77 -2.86 -14.15
CA ILE A 110 17.81 -2.53 -13.17
C ILE A 110 18.09 -3.72 -12.22
N SER A 111 17.08 -4.35 -11.61
CA SER A 111 17.30 -5.53 -10.74
C SER A 111 17.85 -6.76 -11.48
N ARG A 112 17.61 -6.87 -12.80
CA ARG A 112 18.18 -7.96 -13.61
C ARG A 112 19.68 -7.75 -13.90
N GLN A 113 20.16 -6.51 -13.88
CA GLN A 113 21.56 -6.18 -14.16
C GLN A 113 22.44 -6.13 -12.89
N ILE A 114 21.83 -6.00 -11.72
CA ILE A 114 22.57 -5.83 -10.46
C ILE A 114 22.65 -7.16 -9.71
N PRO A 115 23.85 -7.60 -9.29
CA PRO A 115 24.00 -8.83 -8.51
C PRO A 115 23.14 -8.79 -7.23
N GLN A 116 22.40 -9.87 -6.98
CA GLN A 116 21.54 -10.03 -5.79
C GLN A 116 22.29 -9.73 -4.48
N ALA A 117 23.54 -10.16 -4.36
CA ALA A 117 24.40 -9.88 -3.21
C ALA A 117 24.58 -8.38 -2.93
N LYS A 118 24.61 -7.54 -3.98
CA LYS A 118 24.75 -6.10 -3.88
C LYS A 118 23.45 -5.43 -3.42
N LEU A 119 22.31 -5.90 -3.92
CA LEU A 119 20.98 -5.46 -3.46
C LEU A 119 20.77 -5.79 -1.98
N GLN A 120 21.16 -7.01 -1.57
CA GLN A 120 21.09 -7.42 -0.17
C GLN A 120 22.01 -6.61 0.75
N ARG A 121 23.21 -6.25 0.27
CA ARG A 121 24.10 -5.35 0.98
C ARG A 121 23.47 -3.98 1.20
N TRP A 122 22.94 -3.34 0.15
CA TRP A 122 22.27 -2.05 0.30
C TRP A 122 21.04 -2.11 1.19
N ARG A 123 20.28 -3.20 1.13
CA ARG A 123 19.15 -3.43 2.03
C ARG A 123 19.61 -3.46 3.48
N ARG A 124 20.67 -4.23 3.77
CA ARG A 124 21.25 -4.32 5.11
C ARG A 124 21.79 -2.98 5.60
N ASP A 125 22.52 -2.27 4.74
CA ASP A 125 23.10 -0.96 5.06
C ASP A 125 21.99 0.06 5.37
N LEU A 126 20.92 0.09 4.56
CA LEU A 126 19.78 0.96 4.81
C LEU A 126 19.03 0.57 6.09
N LEU A 127 18.76 -0.72 6.33
CA LEU A 127 18.14 -1.18 7.57
C LEU A 127 18.98 -0.84 8.80
N GLY A 128 20.31 -0.93 8.71
CA GLY A 128 21.22 -0.53 9.77
C GLY A 128 21.15 0.98 10.04
N ALA A 129 21.14 1.79 8.99
CA ALA A 129 20.96 3.24 9.11
C ALA A 129 19.60 3.62 9.72
N MET A 130 18.52 2.95 9.30
CA MET A 130 17.17 3.18 9.85
C MET A 130 17.08 2.78 11.31
N ALA A 131 17.67 1.63 11.68
CA ALA A 131 17.71 1.18 13.07
C ALA A 131 18.47 2.17 13.95
N ALA A 132 19.63 2.66 13.48
CA ALA A 132 20.41 3.65 14.19
C ALA A 132 19.65 4.98 14.36
N GLU A 133 19.01 5.48 13.30
CA GLU A 133 18.22 6.71 13.36
C GLU A 133 17.00 6.59 14.27
N VAL A 134 16.26 5.48 14.20
CA VAL A 134 15.11 5.23 15.07
C VAL A 134 15.53 5.15 16.53
N ASN A 135 16.57 4.37 16.84
CA ASN A 135 17.06 4.23 18.21
C ASN A 135 17.58 5.57 18.74
N MET A 136 18.36 6.32 17.95
CA MET A 136 18.84 7.64 18.35
C MET A 136 17.70 8.61 18.63
N ARG A 137 16.69 8.68 17.74
CA ARG A 137 15.52 9.57 17.95
C ARG A 137 14.64 9.13 19.12
N LEU A 138 14.54 7.83 19.39
CA LEU A 138 13.86 7.31 20.58
C LEU A 138 14.66 7.62 21.85
N ASP A 139 16.00 7.56 21.78
CA ASP A 139 16.90 7.90 22.88
C ASP A 139 16.86 9.39 23.22
N ASP A 140 16.84 10.24 22.20
CA ASP A 140 16.70 11.69 22.32
C ASP A 140 15.25 12.11 22.65
N SER A 141 14.28 11.23 22.40
CA SER A 141 12.91 11.47 22.83
C SER A 141 12.88 11.42 24.35
N LEU A 142 12.34 12.46 24.94
CA LEU A 142 12.10 12.63 26.38
C LEU A 142 11.39 11.42 27.06
N HIS A 143 10.90 10.44 26.30
CA HIS A 143 10.10 9.30 26.76
C HIS A 143 10.91 8.04 27.16
N ASN A 144 12.24 8.04 27.04
CA ASN A 144 12.97 6.78 26.80
C ASN A 144 13.13 5.78 27.98
N HIS A 145 12.90 6.15 29.24
CA HIS A 145 13.00 5.16 30.33
C HIS A 145 11.66 4.53 30.75
N HIS A 146 10.53 5.14 30.40
CA HIS A 146 9.18 4.64 30.71
C HIS A 146 8.21 4.99 29.57
N LEU A 147 8.23 4.23 28.48
CA LEU A 147 7.28 4.42 27.37
C LEU A 147 5.84 4.26 27.87
N ILE A 148 5.07 5.34 27.83
CA ILE A 148 3.64 5.31 28.11
C ILE A 148 2.97 4.64 26.92
N GLN A 149 2.27 3.53 27.15
CA GLN A 149 1.44 2.93 26.11
C GLN A 149 0.31 3.90 25.77
N LEU A 150 0.33 4.47 24.58
CA LEU A 150 -0.69 5.42 24.14
C LEU A 150 -1.95 4.68 23.71
N VAL A 151 -3.11 5.19 24.13
CA VAL A 151 -4.41 4.66 23.70
C VAL A 151 -4.77 5.27 22.35
N MET A 152 -5.32 4.44 21.46
CA MET A 152 -5.73 4.84 20.11
C MET A 152 -7.25 4.70 19.97
N ALA A 153 -7.90 5.70 19.39
CA ALA A 153 -9.29 5.60 18.95
C ALA A 153 -9.35 5.35 17.44
N ASP A 154 -10.24 4.47 16.99
CA ASP A 154 -10.54 4.25 15.57
C ASP A 154 -11.16 5.53 14.97
N LYS A 155 -10.60 5.99 13.85
CA LYS A 155 -11.04 7.18 13.09
C LYS A 155 -11.21 6.88 11.59
N ARG A 156 -11.54 5.64 11.21
CA ARG A 156 -11.70 5.22 9.80
C ARG A 156 -12.60 6.12 8.94
N GLU A 157 -13.52 6.88 9.53
CA GLU A 157 -14.33 7.89 8.84
C GLU A 157 -13.53 9.09 8.29
N GLN A 158 -12.30 9.30 8.75
CA GLN A 158 -11.43 10.41 8.34
C GLN A 158 -10.62 10.13 7.06
N VAL A 159 -10.79 8.94 6.46
CA VAL A 159 -10.03 8.51 5.27
C VAL A 159 -10.94 8.00 4.15
N GLY A 160 -10.54 8.22 2.90
CA GLY A 160 -11.32 7.86 1.72
C GLY A 160 -11.06 6.43 1.27
N ARG A 161 -12.03 5.53 1.44
CA ARG A 161 -11.91 4.15 0.93
C ARG A 161 -12.43 4.07 -0.51
N PRO A 162 -11.69 3.49 -1.48
CA PRO A 162 -12.24 3.21 -2.80
C PRO A 162 -13.32 2.12 -2.68
N GLU A 163 -14.59 2.50 -2.77
CA GLU A 163 -15.72 1.58 -2.75
C GLU A 163 -15.95 0.94 -4.13
N LYS A 164 -16.41 -0.31 -4.15
CA LYS A 164 -16.79 -1.04 -5.36
C LYS A 164 -18.17 -0.53 -5.78
N ILE A 165 -18.22 0.31 -6.81
CA ILE A 165 -19.42 1.04 -7.23
C ILE A 165 -20.55 0.08 -7.65
N THR A 166 -21.69 0.11 -6.95
CA THR A 166 -23.00 -0.30 -7.48
C THR A 166 -23.89 0.94 -7.53
N VAL A 167 -24.16 1.44 -8.74
CA VAL A 167 -24.95 2.64 -8.99
C VAL A 167 -26.44 2.33 -8.90
N ASN A 168 -27.20 3.14 -8.16
CA ASN A 168 -28.63 3.30 -8.39
C ASN A 168 -28.94 4.81 -8.48
N PRO A 169 -29.46 5.33 -9.62
CA PRO A 169 -29.60 6.77 -9.84
C PRO A 169 -31.03 7.23 -9.53
N SER A 170 -31.23 7.97 -8.44
CA SER A 170 -32.15 9.12 -8.38
C SER A 170 -32.15 9.73 -6.97
N ASN A 171 -32.05 11.05 -6.94
CA ASN A 171 -32.05 11.98 -5.80
C ASN A 171 -30.70 12.15 -5.07
N SER A 172 -29.96 13.19 -5.46
CA SER A 172 -28.69 13.62 -4.87
C SER A 172 -28.92 14.56 -3.67
N PRO A 173 -28.58 14.19 -2.42
CA PRO A 173 -28.56 15.10 -1.28
C PRO A 173 -27.16 15.71 -1.05
N PRO A 174 -27.03 16.74 -0.20
CA PRO A 174 -25.77 17.46 0.09
C PRO A 174 -24.61 16.57 0.57
N TRP A 175 -23.37 16.94 0.20
CA TRP A 175 -22.14 16.15 0.33
C TRP A 175 -21.79 15.67 1.76
N TRP A 176 -22.17 16.42 2.79
CA TRP A 176 -21.93 16.06 4.20
C TRP A 176 -22.85 14.92 4.70
N LYS A 177 -23.99 14.65 4.04
CA LYS A 177 -24.81 13.45 4.32
C LYS A 177 -24.28 12.18 3.64
N GLN A 178 -23.35 12.28 2.68
CA GLN A 178 -22.64 11.12 2.13
C GLN A 178 -21.59 10.56 3.11
N LEU A 179 -20.98 11.41 3.95
CA LEU A 179 -20.07 10.98 5.03
C LEU A 179 -20.78 10.15 6.12
N LEU A 180 -22.11 10.23 6.23
CA LEU A 180 -22.89 9.48 7.23
C LEU A 180 -23.34 8.08 6.75
N LYS A 181 -23.01 7.67 5.51
CA LYS A 181 -23.28 6.32 4.99
C LYS A 181 -22.09 5.35 5.10
N PHE A 182 -20.99 5.77 5.72
CA PHE A 182 -19.92 4.85 6.13
C PHE A 182 -20.38 4.08 7.37
N ARG A 183 -20.78 2.83 7.17
CA ARG A 183 -21.17 1.89 8.24
C ARG A 183 -20.08 1.86 9.32
N ARG A 184 -20.43 2.30 10.54
CA ARG A 184 -19.70 2.02 11.77
C ARG A 184 -19.58 0.51 11.94
N VAL A 185 -18.38 -0.01 11.72
CA VAL A 185 -17.90 -1.16 12.49
C VAL A 185 -16.83 -0.57 13.39
N THR A 186 -17.24 -0.19 14.59
CA THR A 186 -16.33 0.15 15.67
C THR A 186 -15.59 -1.13 16.04
N THR A 187 -14.43 -1.35 15.44
CA THR A 187 -13.39 -2.06 16.18
C THR A 187 -12.81 -1.03 17.12
N GLU A 188 -13.41 -0.93 18.32
CA GLU A 188 -12.74 -0.29 19.44
C GLU A 188 -11.37 -0.95 19.55
N SER A 189 -10.30 -0.17 19.36
CA SER A 189 -8.96 -0.63 19.68
C SER A 189 -8.96 -0.82 21.19
N GLU A 190 -8.71 -2.05 21.65
CA GLU A 190 -8.68 -2.32 23.09
C GLU A 190 -7.60 -1.44 23.75
N PRO A 191 -7.86 -0.87 24.94
CA PRO A 191 -6.85 -0.12 25.67
C PRO A 191 -5.55 -0.93 25.80
N GLY A 192 -4.44 -0.43 25.22
CA GLY A 192 -3.14 -1.12 25.24
C GLY A 192 -2.78 -1.90 23.97
N GLN A 193 -3.63 -1.89 22.93
CA GLN A 193 -3.28 -2.48 21.64
C GLN A 193 -2.06 -1.78 21.01
N LYS A 194 -1.06 -2.54 20.55
CA LYS A 194 0.11 -1.97 19.87
C LYS A 194 -0.25 -1.48 18.46
N VAL A 195 0.31 -0.35 18.04
CA VAL A 195 0.10 0.19 16.68
C VAL A 195 0.47 -0.79 15.59
N ILE A 196 1.47 -1.65 15.80
CA ILE A 196 1.84 -2.65 14.79
C ILE A 196 0.73 -3.68 14.56
N GLU A 197 -0.09 -3.98 15.56
CA GLU A 197 -1.23 -4.88 15.41
C GLU A 197 -2.31 -4.23 14.53
N VAL A 198 -2.61 -2.96 14.79
CA VAL A 198 -3.52 -2.16 13.96
C VAL A 198 -2.99 -2.06 12.53
N PHE A 199 -1.71 -1.74 12.35
CA PHE A 199 -1.06 -1.68 11.04
C PHE A 199 -1.19 -3.00 10.25
N ASN A 200 -1.12 -4.14 10.94
CA ASN A 200 -1.20 -5.48 10.34
C ASN A 200 -2.63 -5.98 10.09
N GLN A 201 -3.67 -5.28 10.54
CA GLN A 201 -5.06 -5.69 10.29
C GLN A 201 -5.34 -5.80 8.79
N GLU A 202 -6.09 -6.82 8.37
CA GLU A 202 -6.29 -7.14 6.95
C GLU A 202 -7.00 -6.01 6.18
N ASP A 203 -7.88 -5.28 6.84
CA ASP A 203 -8.62 -4.17 6.26
C ASP A 203 -7.77 -2.90 6.11
N ILE A 204 -6.85 -2.65 7.05
CA ILE A 204 -5.86 -1.55 7.02
C ILE A 204 -4.74 -1.87 6.03
N ALA A 205 -4.23 -3.11 6.04
CA ALA A 205 -3.21 -3.64 5.14
C ALA A 205 -2.02 -2.67 4.97
N GLY A 206 -1.58 -2.07 6.07
CA GLY A 206 -0.45 -1.16 6.15
C GLY A 206 -0.63 0.22 5.53
N LYS A 207 -1.85 0.69 5.25
CA LYS A 207 -2.14 2.09 4.86
C LYS A 207 -2.84 2.81 6.01
N LEU A 208 -2.04 3.39 6.91
CA LEU A 208 -2.51 3.93 8.19
C LEU A 208 -2.24 5.43 8.34
N LEU A 209 -3.27 6.21 8.68
CA LEU A 209 -3.14 7.59 9.12
C LEU A 209 -3.12 7.64 10.66
N ILE A 210 -2.12 8.29 11.25
CA ILE A 210 -2.02 8.49 12.70
C ILE A 210 -2.30 9.96 12.99
N LEU A 211 -3.32 10.20 13.81
CA LEU A 211 -3.80 11.50 14.23
C LEU A 211 -3.57 11.71 15.73
N GLY A 212 -3.67 12.96 16.16
CA GLY A 212 -3.59 13.31 17.58
C GLY A 212 -3.29 14.77 17.81
N ALA A 213 -3.55 15.25 19.02
CA ALA A 213 -3.26 16.63 19.42
C ALA A 213 -1.76 16.97 19.36
N PRO A 214 -1.37 18.26 19.36
CA PRO A 214 0.02 18.64 19.60
C PRO A 214 0.56 17.96 20.86
N GLY A 215 1.81 17.50 20.84
CA GLY A 215 2.42 16.84 22.02
C GLY A 215 1.83 15.47 22.40
N SER A 216 0.86 14.92 21.65
CA SER A 216 0.22 13.63 21.96
C SER A 216 1.10 12.39 21.75
N GLY A 217 2.34 12.56 21.28
CA GLY A 217 3.27 11.46 21.03
C GLY A 217 3.18 10.80 19.66
N LYS A 218 2.63 11.46 18.63
CA LYS A 218 2.55 10.93 17.24
C LYS A 218 3.90 10.45 16.70
N THR A 219 4.92 11.29 16.77
CA THR A 219 6.29 10.97 16.36
C THR A 219 6.84 9.78 17.15
N THR A 220 6.64 9.75 18.46
CA THR A 220 7.05 8.61 19.31
C THR A 220 6.34 7.32 18.88
N MET A 221 5.05 7.37 18.58
CA MET A 221 4.29 6.21 18.10
C MET A 221 4.77 5.73 16.72
N LEU A 222 5.10 6.67 15.82
CA LEU A 222 5.66 6.35 14.51
C LEU A 222 7.03 5.68 14.64
N LEU A 223 7.88 6.16 15.55
CA LEU A 223 9.20 5.60 15.84
C LEU A 223 9.09 4.21 16.49
N ASP A 224 8.16 4.00 17.41
CA ASP A 224 7.91 2.68 18.01
C ASP A 224 7.42 1.67 16.96
N LEU A 225 6.48 2.08 16.09
CA LEU A 225 6.08 1.28 14.93
C LEU A 225 7.28 0.99 14.01
N ALA A 226 8.12 1.98 13.74
CA ALA A 226 9.31 1.82 12.90
C ALA A 226 10.27 0.78 13.49
N LYS A 227 10.52 0.82 14.80
CA LYS A 227 11.38 -0.12 15.52
C LYS A 227 10.92 -1.55 15.35
N ASP A 228 9.62 -1.81 15.56
CA ASP A 228 9.04 -3.14 15.38
C ASP A 228 9.12 -3.60 13.91
N LEU A 229 8.81 -2.71 12.96
CA LEU A 229 8.88 -3.02 11.52
C LEU A 229 10.31 -3.27 11.04
N ILE A 230 11.29 -2.53 11.54
CA ILE A 230 12.72 -2.71 11.22
C ILE A 230 13.19 -4.06 11.76
N THR A 231 12.85 -4.39 13.00
CA THR A 231 13.16 -5.69 13.61
C THR A 231 12.61 -6.83 12.74
N ARG A 232 11.36 -6.71 12.29
CA ARG A 232 10.75 -7.67 11.36
C ARG A 232 11.50 -7.77 10.03
N ALA A 233 11.91 -6.63 9.47
CA ALA A 233 12.60 -6.55 8.18
C ALA A 233 14.05 -7.04 8.21
N GLN A 234 14.70 -7.00 9.38
CA GLN A 234 16.01 -7.61 9.63
C GLN A 234 15.91 -9.13 9.72
N GLN A 235 14.82 -9.66 10.29
CA GLN A 235 14.60 -11.11 10.41
C GLN A 235 14.08 -11.74 9.11
N GLN A 236 13.36 -10.98 8.28
CA GLN A 236 12.68 -11.49 7.10
C GLN A 236 12.99 -10.64 5.85
N GLU A 237 13.71 -11.21 4.88
CA GLU A 237 14.15 -10.49 3.68
C GLU A 237 13.00 -10.04 2.75
N ASN A 238 11.84 -10.69 2.85
CA ASN A 238 10.67 -10.35 2.03
C ASN A 238 9.89 -9.13 2.55
N GLN A 239 10.12 -8.72 3.79
CA GLN A 239 9.45 -7.56 4.38
C GLN A 239 10.00 -6.24 3.80
N PRO A 240 9.19 -5.19 3.69
CA PRO A 240 9.68 -3.90 3.23
C PRO A 240 10.60 -3.25 4.27
N ILE A 241 11.48 -2.37 3.80
CA ILE A 241 12.37 -1.55 4.63
C ILE A 241 11.58 -0.30 5.05
N PRO A 242 11.32 -0.08 6.35
CA PRO A 242 10.71 1.14 6.82
C PRO A 242 11.66 2.31 6.61
N ILE A 243 11.17 3.42 6.04
CA ILE A 243 11.94 4.64 5.88
C ILE A 243 11.19 5.78 6.56
N ILE A 244 11.89 6.58 7.36
CA ILE A 244 11.30 7.75 8.03
C ILE A 244 11.67 8.99 7.24
N ALA A 245 10.67 9.82 6.94
CA ALA A 245 10.88 11.11 6.29
C ALA A 245 9.91 12.17 6.84
N GLU A 246 10.44 13.35 7.09
CA GLU A 246 9.66 14.52 7.53
C GLU A 246 9.02 15.18 6.32
N LEU A 247 7.70 15.32 6.30
CA LEU A 247 6.99 15.98 5.20
C LEU A 247 7.35 17.46 5.10
N SER A 248 7.82 18.09 6.18
CA SER A 248 8.33 19.45 6.14
C SER A 248 9.53 19.62 5.18
N ASP A 249 10.25 18.55 4.83
CA ASP A 249 11.31 18.54 3.81
C ASP A 249 10.78 18.49 2.36
N TRP A 250 9.49 18.24 2.13
CA TRP A 250 8.88 18.31 0.81
C TRP A 250 8.63 19.77 0.42
N LYS A 251 9.61 20.41 -0.22
CA LYS A 251 9.60 21.87 -0.48
C LYS A 251 8.89 22.27 -1.78
N ASP A 252 8.93 21.44 -2.82
CA ASP A 252 8.30 21.74 -4.11
C ASP A 252 6.90 21.17 -4.19
N ASN A 253 5.89 22.05 -4.18
CA ASN A 253 4.48 21.68 -4.16
C ASN A 253 4.01 20.86 -5.38
N LYS A 254 4.79 20.84 -6.47
CA LYS A 254 4.47 20.08 -7.70
C LYS A 254 5.24 18.77 -7.79
N GLN A 255 6.22 18.55 -6.92
CA GLN A 255 7.06 17.37 -6.97
C GLN A 255 6.29 16.13 -6.50
N PRO A 256 6.26 15.04 -7.29
CA PRO A 256 5.69 13.77 -6.84
C PRO A 256 6.42 13.23 -5.59
N ILE A 257 5.67 12.68 -4.63
CA ILE A 257 6.22 12.13 -3.38
C ILE A 257 7.29 11.07 -3.64
N ALA A 258 7.11 10.22 -4.66
CA ALA A 258 8.11 9.22 -5.04
C ALA A 258 9.46 9.84 -5.42
N GLU A 259 9.45 10.91 -6.24
CA GLU A 259 10.66 11.60 -6.67
C GLU A 259 11.34 12.34 -5.52
N TRP A 260 10.54 12.93 -4.63
CA TRP A 260 11.04 13.52 -3.40
C TRP A 260 11.73 12.50 -2.51
N LEU A 261 11.11 11.34 -2.25
CA LEU A 261 11.71 10.25 -1.48
C LEU A 261 13.00 9.73 -2.12
N VAL A 262 13.05 9.62 -3.46
CA VAL A 262 14.26 9.25 -4.20
C VAL A 262 15.39 10.25 -3.94
N ALA A 263 15.10 11.55 -4.02
CA ALA A 263 16.07 12.59 -3.75
C ALA A 263 16.51 12.60 -2.27
N ASN A 264 15.55 12.46 -1.34
CA ASN A 264 15.80 12.47 0.09
C ASN A 264 16.69 11.28 0.51
N LEU A 265 16.37 10.06 0.08
CA LEU A 265 17.16 8.87 0.41
C LEU A 265 18.54 8.88 -0.25
N ASN A 266 18.66 9.45 -1.45
CA ASN A 266 19.95 9.64 -2.08
C ASN A 266 20.82 10.64 -1.30
N PHE A 267 20.24 11.75 -0.87
CA PHE A 267 20.95 12.78 -0.10
C PHE A 267 21.36 12.28 1.30
N ARG A 268 20.45 11.63 2.03
CA ARG A 268 20.67 11.22 3.43
C ARG A 268 21.47 9.93 3.59
N TYR A 269 21.29 8.97 2.68
CA TYR A 269 21.86 7.61 2.83
C TYR A 269 22.70 7.17 1.64
N ASN A 270 22.97 8.06 0.67
CA ASN A 270 23.73 7.76 -0.55
C ASN A 270 23.17 6.56 -1.33
N LEU A 271 21.86 6.29 -1.21
CA LEU A 271 21.19 5.24 -1.97
C LEU A 271 20.99 5.72 -3.40
N ARG A 272 21.32 4.87 -4.37
CA ARG A 272 21.23 5.24 -5.80
C ARG A 272 19.78 5.46 -6.20
N LYS A 273 19.54 6.52 -6.98
CA LYS A 273 18.19 6.93 -7.37
C LYS A 273 17.43 5.84 -8.11
N GLU A 274 18.11 5.10 -8.97
CA GLU A 274 17.54 4.01 -9.78
C GLU A 274 17.03 2.86 -8.88
N ILE A 275 17.78 2.56 -7.82
CA ILE A 275 17.43 1.51 -6.85
C ILE A 275 16.29 1.96 -5.96
N THR A 276 16.35 3.20 -5.47
CA THR A 276 15.28 3.76 -4.67
C THR A 276 13.96 3.77 -5.44
N GLN A 277 13.98 4.20 -6.70
CA GLN A 277 12.80 4.20 -7.57
C GLN A 277 12.23 2.79 -7.77
N GLU A 278 13.11 1.81 -8.01
CA GLU A 278 12.71 0.40 -8.11
C GLU A 278 12.12 -0.11 -6.80
N TRP A 279 12.73 0.19 -5.66
CA TRP A 279 12.24 -0.28 -4.36
C TRP A 279 10.92 0.36 -3.96
N ILE A 280 10.67 1.63 -4.32
CA ILE A 280 9.36 2.27 -4.15
C ILE A 280 8.32 1.54 -5.00
N THR A 281 8.56 1.39 -6.30
CA THR A 281 7.59 0.83 -7.25
C THR A 281 7.32 -0.66 -7.04
N THR A 282 8.29 -1.41 -6.49
CA THR A 282 8.13 -2.82 -6.13
C THR A 282 7.62 -3.04 -4.71
N GLY A 283 7.40 -1.95 -3.94
CA GLY A 283 6.91 -2.02 -2.57
C GLY A 283 7.92 -2.63 -1.59
N LYS A 284 9.22 -2.49 -1.88
CA LYS A 284 10.33 -2.87 -1.00
C LYS A 284 10.63 -1.80 0.05
N LEU A 285 10.13 -0.59 -0.11
CA LEU A 285 10.14 0.46 0.91
C LEU A 285 8.75 0.63 1.51
N LEU A 286 8.72 0.95 2.81
CA LEU A 286 7.53 1.31 3.56
C LEU A 286 7.74 2.73 4.10
N PRO A 287 7.18 3.76 3.46
CA PRO A 287 7.31 5.14 3.92
C PRO A 287 6.52 5.38 5.21
N LEU A 288 7.21 5.92 6.21
CA LEU A 288 6.69 6.43 7.47
C LEU A 288 6.89 7.95 7.45
N LEU A 289 5.82 8.68 7.16
CA LEU A 289 5.86 10.11 6.88
C LEU A 289 5.31 10.90 8.06
N ASP A 290 6.12 11.77 8.65
CA ASP A 290 5.70 12.60 9.79
C ASP A 290 5.52 14.07 9.40
N GLY A 291 4.78 14.83 10.22
CA GLY A 291 4.70 16.29 10.11
C GLY A 291 3.86 16.83 8.95
N LEU A 292 2.77 16.17 8.55
CA LEU A 292 1.88 16.71 7.50
C LEU A 292 1.31 18.09 7.86
N ASP A 293 1.03 18.35 9.15
CA ASP A 293 0.57 19.64 9.68
C ASP A 293 1.61 20.76 9.60
N GLU A 294 2.91 20.44 9.54
CA GLU A 294 4.00 21.43 9.52
C GLU A 294 4.09 22.21 8.19
N LEU A 295 3.36 21.78 7.16
CA LEU A 295 3.36 22.40 5.85
C LEU A 295 2.54 23.69 5.78
N GLY A 296 1.61 23.89 6.73
CA GLY A 296 0.55 24.89 6.64
C GLY A 296 -0.56 24.49 5.65
N LEU A 297 -1.79 24.97 5.88
CA LEU A 297 -3.02 24.45 5.24
C LEU A 297 -2.95 24.36 3.70
N GLU A 298 -2.48 25.40 3.02
CA GLU A 298 -2.42 25.39 1.54
C GLU A 298 -1.45 24.33 0.99
N ARG A 299 -0.26 24.22 1.58
CA ARG A 299 0.74 23.23 1.12
C ARG A 299 0.37 21.84 1.59
N GLN A 300 -0.24 21.70 2.76
CA GLN A 300 -0.80 20.45 3.24
C GLN A 300 -1.81 19.88 2.23
N ARG A 301 -2.73 20.70 1.74
CA ARG A 301 -3.71 20.32 0.71
C ARG A 301 -3.04 19.81 -0.56
N LEU A 302 -2.02 20.51 -1.06
CA LEU A 302 -1.25 20.09 -2.23
C LEU A 302 -0.47 18.78 -1.97
N CYS A 303 0.09 18.64 -0.77
CA CYS A 303 0.79 17.43 -0.35
C CYS A 303 -0.16 16.23 -0.30
N ILE A 304 -1.38 16.40 0.24
CA ILE A 304 -2.40 15.34 0.26
C ILE A 304 -2.77 14.90 -1.16
N GLN A 305 -2.86 15.82 -2.12
CA GLN A 305 -3.09 15.46 -3.52
C GLN A 305 -1.96 14.61 -4.10
N GLN A 306 -0.70 14.97 -3.83
CA GLN A 306 0.47 14.20 -4.28
C GLN A 306 0.58 12.85 -3.55
N LEU A 307 0.24 12.80 -2.25
CA LEU A 307 0.14 11.57 -1.48
C LEU A 307 -0.93 10.66 -2.07
N ASN A 308 -2.14 11.14 -2.36
CA ASN A 308 -3.20 10.32 -2.96
C ASN A 308 -2.81 9.73 -4.33
N GLN A 309 -2.02 10.46 -5.12
CA GLN A 309 -1.42 9.89 -6.34
C GLN A 309 -0.42 8.78 -5.99
N PHE A 310 0.48 9.03 -5.05
CA PHE A 310 1.50 8.08 -4.60
C PHE A 310 0.91 6.81 -3.98
N LEU A 311 -0.20 6.92 -3.23
CA LEU A 311 -0.92 5.81 -2.61
C LEU A 311 -1.37 4.74 -3.62
N LYS A 312 -1.52 5.09 -4.91
CA LYS A 312 -1.90 4.13 -5.95
C LYS A 312 -0.76 3.16 -6.27
N ASP A 313 0.48 3.61 -6.10
CA ASP A 313 1.68 2.88 -6.49
C ASP A 313 2.36 2.18 -5.30
N VAL A 314 2.09 2.60 -4.07
CA VAL A 314 2.67 1.97 -2.86
C VAL A 314 1.68 1.06 -2.12
N PRO A 315 2.15 -0.13 -1.68
CA PRO A 315 1.28 -1.06 -0.97
C PRO A 315 1.03 -0.65 0.48
N GLN A 316 2.03 -0.04 1.13
CA GLN A 316 2.04 0.29 2.55
C GLN A 316 2.67 1.66 2.74
N ILE A 317 2.13 2.42 3.69
CA ILE A 317 2.52 3.78 4.04
C ILE A 317 1.85 4.17 5.35
N VAL A 318 2.58 4.91 6.18
CA VAL A 318 2.03 5.55 7.38
C VAL A 318 2.24 7.05 7.25
N VAL A 319 1.22 7.82 7.61
CA VAL A 319 1.29 9.28 7.64
C VAL A 319 0.84 9.77 9.00
N CYS A 320 1.56 10.72 9.59
CA CYS A 320 1.18 11.41 10.82
C CYS A 320 0.72 12.84 10.54
N CYS A 321 -0.34 13.27 11.22
CA CYS A 321 -0.83 14.64 11.16
C CYS A 321 -1.53 15.00 12.47
N ARG A 322 -1.55 16.29 12.82
CA ARG A 322 -2.49 16.76 13.84
C ARG A 322 -3.93 16.69 13.36
N GLU A 323 -4.84 16.35 14.28
CA GLU A 323 -6.25 16.10 13.95
C GLU A 323 -6.97 17.38 13.50
N GLU A 324 -6.73 18.51 14.17
CA GLU A 324 -7.39 19.77 13.86
C GLU A 324 -6.96 20.31 12.49
N GLU A 325 -5.67 20.34 12.22
CA GLU A 325 -5.08 20.78 10.96
C GLU A 325 -5.49 19.86 9.80
N TYR A 326 -5.54 18.55 10.02
CA TYR A 326 -6.03 17.60 9.00
C TYR A 326 -7.50 17.88 8.62
N LYS A 327 -8.36 18.11 9.61
CA LYS A 327 -9.77 18.46 9.37
C LYS A 327 -9.90 19.81 8.67
N ALA A 328 -9.10 20.80 9.07
CA ALA A 328 -9.11 22.14 8.49
C ALA A 328 -8.61 22.17 7.03
N GLY A 329 -7.77 21.23 6.62
CA GLY A 329 -7.27 21.12 5.25
C GLY A 329 -8.32 20.70 4.20
N GLU A 330 -9.49 20.21 4.64
CA GLU A 330 -10.65 19.79 3.82
C GLU A 330 -10.32 18.79 2.69
N GLN A 331 -9.14 18.18 2.71
CA GLN A 331 -8.75 17.08 1.82
C GLN A 331 -8.66 15.79 2.60
N ILE A 332 -9.09 14.72 1.93
CA ILE A 332 -9.12 13.39 2.53
C ILE A 332 -7.99 12.57 1.92
N LEU A 333 -7.14 11.99 2.78
CA LEU A 333 -6.19 10.98 2.37
C LEU A 333 -6.91 9.65 2.07
N GLU A 334 -6.58 9.04 0.93
CA GLU A 334 -7.17 7.78 0.45
C GLU A 334 -6.56 6.55 1.15
N MET A 335 -6.52 6.59 2.48
CA MET A 335 -5.96 5.54 3.35
C MET A 335 -7.00 4.46 3.66
N ARG A 336 -6.56 3.36 4.27
CA ARG A 336 -7.44 2.24 4.62
C ARG A 336 -7.86 2.23 6.09
N GLY A 337 -7.04 2.82 6.95
CA GLY A 337 -7.36 3.04 8.35
C GLY A 337 -6.83 4.37 8.85
N ALA A 338 -7.44 4.87 9.92
CA ALA A 338 -6.91 5.96 10.71
C ALA A 338 -7.08 5.67 12.20
N VAL A 339 -6.10 6.06 12.99
CA VAL A 339 -6.14 6.04 14.45
C VAL A 339 -5.86 7.42 14.99
N CYS A 340 -6.50 7.81 16.10
CA CYS A 340 -6.20 9.05 16.81
C CYS A 340 -5.70 8.74 18.22
N LEU A 341 -4.50 9.23 18.54
CA LEU A 341 -3.93 9.13 19.88
C LEU A 341 -4.80 9.91 20.87
N GLN A 342 -5.19 9.22 21.93
CA GLN A 342 -5.99 9.79 23.00
C GLN A 342 -5.11 10.47 24.05
N PRO A 343 -5.64 11.50 24.74
CA PRO A 343 -4.99 12.04 25.93
C PRO A 343 -4.76 10.94 26.98
N LEU A 344 -3.72 11.10 27.80
CA LEU A 344 -3.41 10.13 28.84
C LEU A 344 -4.53 10.09 29.90
N SER A 345 -4.87 8.87 30.30
CA SER A 345 -5.74 8.64 31.44
C SER A 345 -5.00 8.90 32.75
N ASP A 346 -5.75 9.21 33.80
CA ASP A 346 -5.22 9.44 35.15
C ASP A 346 -4.37 8.25 35.62
N GLN A 347 -4.80 7.02 35.30
CA GLN A 347 -4.06 5.80 35.61
C GLN A 347 -2.72 5.71 34.87
N GLN A 348 -2.67 6.14 33.60
CA GLN A 348 -1.41 6.17 32.83
C GLN A 348 -0.46 7.23 33.37
N ILE A 349 -0.99 8.39 33.78
CA ILE A 349 -0.22 9.48 34.40
C ILE A 349 0.40 9.00 35.71
N GLU A 350 -0.41 8.44 36.61
CA GLU A 350 0.06 7.94 37.91
C GLU A 350 1.10 6.81 37.74
N ALA A 351 0.83 5.86 36.84
CA ALA A 351 1.77 4.77 36.56
C ALA A 351 3.11 5.28 36.01
N TYR A 352 3.08 6.29 35.15
CA TYR A 352 4.28 6.93 34.61
C TYR A 352 5.10 7.63 35.69
N LEU A 353 4.46 8.45 36.53
CA LEU A 353 5.12 9.13 37.65
C LEU A 353 5.73 8.13 38.64
N LYS A 354 5.03 7.02 38.90
CA LYS A 354 5.55 5.93 39.71
C LYS A 354 6.79 5.28 39.08
N GLY A 355 6.79 5.08 37.76
CA GLY A 355 7.97 4.58 37.03
C GLY A 355 9.19 5.47 37.21
N LEU A 356 8.99 6.79 37.18
CA LEU A 356 10.04 7.80 37.38
C LEU A 356 10.45 8.00 38.84
N ASN A 357 9.83 7.32 39.81
CA ASN A 357 9.98 7.58 41.25
C ASN A 357 9.59 9.01 41.66
N CYS A 358 8.61 9.60 40.96
CA CYS A 358 8.05 10.93 41.22
C CYS A 358 6.56 10.89 41.59
N GLN A 359 6.09 9.79 42.20
CA GLN A 359 4.66 9.61 42.55
C GLN A 359 4.13 10.70 43.50
N GLN A 360 5.00 11.35 44.26
CA GLN A 360 4.65 12.48 45.14
C GLN A 360 4.02 13.67 44.40
N LEU A 361 4.24 13.82 43.09
CA LEU A 361 3.65 14.88 42.28
C LEU A 361 2.17 14.61 41.94
N TRP A 362 1.73 13.35 42.01
CA TRP A 362 0.39 12.96 41.58
C TRP A 362 -0.75 13.69 42.32
N PRO A 363 -0.74 13.83 43.66
CA PRO A 363 -1.78 14.59 44.36
C PRO A 363 -1.87 16.05 43.92
N GLY A 364 -0.74 16.72 43.65
CA GLY A 364 -0.71 18.11 43.19
C GLY A 364 -1.27 18.27 41.78
N ILE A 365 -0.89 17.36 40.88
CA ILE A 365 -1.42 17.31 39.51
C ILE A 365 -2.94 17.05 39.53
N GLN A 366 -3.39 16.09 40.34
CA GLN A 366 -4.80 15.69 40.40
C GLN A 366 -5.70 16.80 40.97
N GLN A 367 -5.20 17.62 41.91
CA GLN A 367 -5.97 18.70 42.52
C GLN A 367 -6.18 19.91 41.59
N ASP A 368 -5.24 20.16 40.67
CA ASP A 368 -5.35 21.23 39.67
C ASP A 368 -5.94 20.68 38.35
N SER A 369 -7.23 20.38 38.40
CA SER A 369 -7.96 19.73 37.30
C SER A 369 -8.04 20.56 36.03
N GLU A 370 -8.01 21.89 36.11
CA GLU A 370 -8.10 22.80 34.96
C GLU A 370 -6.72 23.27 34.45
N GLY A 371 -5.66 23.04 35.23
CA GLY A 371 -4.28 23.39 34.89
C GLY A 371 -3.39 22.16 34.68
N LEU A 372 -2.64 21.78 35.71
CA LEU A 372 -1.62 20.73 35.64
C LEU A 372 -2.15 19.37 35.16
N LEU A 373 -3.38 18.98 35.53
CA LEU A 373 -3.94 17.71 35.08
C LEU A 373 -4.09 17.68 33.56
N GLU A 374 -4.68 18.73 32.97
CA GLU A 374 -4.87 18.82 31.51
C GLU A 374 -3.53 18.85 30.77
N LEU A 375 -2.52 19.53 31.32
CA LEU A 375 -1.17 19.49 30.77
C LEU A 375 -0.59 18.07 30.87
N ALA A 376 -0.72 17.39 32.02
CA ALA A 376 -0.25 16.02 32.22
C ALA A 376 -0.96 15.00 31.30
N ARG A 377 -2.11 15.31 30.71
CA ARG A 377 -2.73 14.45 29.69
C ARG A 377 -1.94 14.43 28.37
N MET A 378 -1.02 15.37 28.17
CA MET A 378 -0.11 15.42 27.03
C MET A 378 1.24 14.78 27.41
N PRO A 379 1.65 13.66 26.79
CA PRO A 379 2.88 12.95 27.15
C PRO A 379 4.14 13.83 27.26
N LEU A 380 4.31 14.77 26.32
CA LEU A 380 5.43 15.71 26.35
C LEU A 380 5.44 16.56 27.63
N LEU A 381 4.28 17.11 28.02
CA LEU A 381 4.19 18.00 29.17
C LEU A 381 4.26 17.21 30.49
N LEU A 382 3.66 16.02 30.55
CA LEU A 382 3.82 15.12 31.68
C LEU A 382 5.29 14.84 31.99
N HIS A 383 6.11 14.62 30.97
CA HIS A 383 7.55 14.43 31.17
C HIS A 383 8.25 15.68 31.71
N LEU A 384 7.81 16.87 31.33
CA LEU A 384 8.43 18.13 31.77
C LEU A 384 8.04 18.50 33.22
N ILE A 385 6.91 18.02 33.72
CA ILE A 385 6.44 18.34 35.09
C ILE A 385 7.47 17.95 36.17
N PRO A 386 7.99 16.71 36.23
CA PRO A 386 9.03 16.35 37.21
C PRO A 386 10.33 17.14 37.07
N VAL A 387 10.65 17.62 35.86
CA VAL A 387 11.84 18.44 35.61
C VAL A 387 11.65 19.86 36.15
N ALA A 388 10.44 20.41 36.01
CA ALA A 388 10.08 21.74 36.50
C ALA A 388 9.84 21.78 38.02
N TYR A 389 9.35 20.68 38.60
CA TYR A 389 9.00 20.55 40.02
C TYR A 389 9.76 19.37 40.66
N PRO A 390 11.09 19.46 40.85
CA PRO A 390 11.88 18.36 41.39
C PRO A 390 11.58 18.05 42.87
N ASP A 391 11.08 19.04 43.63
CA ASP A 391 10.89 18.96 45.09
C ASP A 391 9.46 18.61 45.54
N GLY A 392 8.49 18.50 44.61
CA GLY A 392 7.08 18.28 44.93
C GLY A 392 6.17 19.44 44.54
#